data_AF-A0A2W4WHE5-F1
#
_entry.id   AF-A0A2W4WHE5-F1
#
_cell.length_a   1.000
_cell.length_b   1.000
_cell.length_c   1.000
_cell.angle_alpha   90.00
_cell.angle_beta   90.00
_cell.angle_gamma   90.00
#
_symmetry.space_group_name_H-M   'P 1'
#
loop_
_entity.id
_entity.type
_entity.pdbx_description
1 polymer ?
#
loop_
_entity_poly.entity_id
_entity_poly.type
_entity_poly.pdbx_seq_one_letter_code
_entity_poly.pdbx_strand_id
1 'polypeptide(L)'
;MVKHLLKYAQKYWRESWAIAHRILTELFRRKRSLIAWMIFPATILILNGMITGGKQNNFTTQEAFEIAAPATLVGAALFFSCLGGGVATIVSEREQQTLKRLFLSPLSGVSYFLGTFLAHSVIGIGQTLVIFAIAFFAGAEFPDANWAIAPQSQP
;
A
#
# COMPACT_ATOMS: atom_id res chain seq x y z
N MET A 1 2.28 19.29 -34.61
CA MET A 1 1.96 17.91 -34.18
C MET A 1 2.22 17.66 -32.69
N VAL A 2 3.44 17.90 -32.18
CA VAL A 2 3.82 17.66 -30.76
C VAL A 2 2.95 18.41 -29.73
N LYS A 3 2.59 19.68 -29.99
CA LYS A 3 1.75 20.48 -29.07
C LYS A 3 0.33 19.93 -28.89
N HIS A 4 -0.21 19.20 -29.88
CA HIS A 4 -1.51 18.55 -29.74
C HIS A 4 -1.39 17.30 -28.87
N LEU A 5 -0.38 16.46 -29.08
CA LEU A 5 -0.12 15.29 -28.23
C LEU A 5 0.09 15.66 -26.76
N LEU A 6 0.82 16.75 -26.48
CA LEU A 6 1.01 17.26 -25.13
C LEU A 6 -0.30 17.71 -24.47
N LYS A 7 -1.20 18.36 -25.21
CA LYS A 7 -2.52 18.74 -24.67
C LYS A 7 -3.38 17.53 -24.34
N TYR A 8 -3.35 16.48 -25.16
CA TYR A 8 -4.04 15.22 -24.86
C TYR A 8 -3.43 14.54 -23.63
N ALA A 9 -2.10 14.44 -23.55
CA ALA A 9 -1.41 13.89 -22.39
C ALA A 9 -1.73 14.67 -21.09
N GLN A 10 -1.77 16.01 -21.14
CA GLN A 10 -2.18 16.83 -20.00
C GLN A 10 -3.64 16.59 -19.60
N LYS A 11 -4.54 16.39 -20.57
CA LYS A 11 -5.94 16.08 -20.28
C LYS A 11 -6.05 14.74 -19.53
N TYR A 12 -5.41 13.70 -20.06
CA TYR A 12 -5.37 12.37 -19.43
C TYR A 12 -4.72 12.41 -18.04
N TRP A 13 -3.62 13.14 -17.88
CA TRP A 13 -2.94 13.29 -16.60
C TRP A 13 -3.82 13.98 -15.55
N ARG A 14 -4.53 15.05 -15.93
CA ARG A 14 -5.45 15.75 -15.03
C ARG A 14 -6.65 14.89 -14.65
N GLU A 15 -7.19 14.12 -15.60
CA GLU A 15 -8.26 13.18 -15.33
C GLU A 15 -7.81 12.07 -14.36
N SER A 16 -6.66 11.44 -14.63
CA SER A 16 -6.10 10.41 -13.75
C SER A 16 -5.80 10.95 -12.35
N TRP A 17 -5.25 12.16 -12.24
CA TRP A 17 -4.99 12.80 -10.94
C TRP A 17 -6.29 13.09 -10.17
N ALA A 18 -7.32 13.59 -10.84
CA ALA A 18 -8.62 13.85 -10.22
C ALA A 18 -9.27 12.55 -9.71
N ILE A 19 -9.16 11.47 -10.49
CA ILE A 19 -9.64 10.14 -10.11
C ILE A 19 -8.83 9.61 -8.92
N ALA A 20 -7.50 9.71 -8.96
CA ALA A 20 -6.64 9.27 -7.88
C ALA A 20 -6.96 9.99 -6.57
N HIS A 21 -7.08 11.33 -6.60
CA HIS A 21 -7.43 12.13 -5.44
C HIS A 21 -8.80 11.77 -4.87
N ARG A 22 -9.79 11.54 -5.74
CA ARG A 22 -11.14 11.09 -5.33
C ARG A 22 -11.06 9.75 -4.61
N ILE A 23 -10.42 8.75 -5.21
CA ILE A 23 -10.26 7.40 -4.64
C ILE A 23 -9.55 7.49 -3.29
N LEU A 24 -8.46 8.26 -3.20
CA LEU A 24 -7.70 8.43 -1.98
C LEU A 24 -8.56 9.08 -0.87
N THR A 25 -9.35 10.10 -1.21
CA THR A 25 -10.26 10.76 -0.27
C THR A 25 -11.38 9.84 0.19
N GLU A 26 -11.95 9.03 -0.71
CA GLU A 26 -12.98 8.05 -0.39
C GLU A 26 -12.44 6.95 0.54
N LEU A 27 -11.24 6.43 0.26
CA LEU A 27 -10.54 5.47 1.12
C LEU A 27 -10.24 6.06 2.50
N PHE A 28 -9.78 7.31 2.56
CA PHE A 28 -9.50 7.99 3.82
C PHE A 28 -10.78 8.27 4.64
N ARG A 29 -11.91 8.53 3.96
CA ARG A 29 -13.23 8.63 4.61
C ARG A 29 -13.76 7.28 5.07
N ARG A 30 -13.45 6.18 4.38
CA ARG A 30 -13.76 4.80 4.80
C ARG A 30 -12.79 4.32 5.89
N LYS A 31 -12.67 5.10 6.97
CA LYS A 31 -11.75 4.88 8.11
C LYS A 31 -11.78 3.45 8.64
N ARG A 32 -12.97 2.83 8.73
CA ARG A 32 -13.10 1.43 9.20
C ARG A 32 -12.37 0.42 8.32
N SER A 33 -12.45 0.57 7.00
CA SER A 33 -11.75 -0.31 6.06
C SER A 33 -10.25 -0.10 6.14
N LEU A 34 -9.82 1.17 6.19
CA LEU A 34 -8.41 1.52 6.27
C LEU A 34 -7.77 1.06 7.59
N ILE A 35 -8.49 1.19 8.70
CA ILE A 35 -8.07 0.68 10.01
C ILE A 35 -7.98 -0.84 10.00
N ALA A 36 -8.99 -1.55 9.48
CA ALA A 36 -8.95 -3.01 9.38
C ALA A 36 -7.76 -3.50 8.54
N TRP A 37 -7.42 -2.78 7.47
CA TRP A 37 -6.27 -3.10 6.62
C TRP A 37 -4.91 -2.77 7.24
N MET A 38 -4.84 -1.87 8.22
CA MET A 38 -3.60 -1.62 8.96
C MET A 38 -3.45 -2.58 10.14
N ILE A 39 -4.54 -2.91 10.82
CA ILE A 39 -4.53 -3.84 11.96
C ILE A 39 -4.09 -5.24 11.51
N PHE A 40 -4.60 -5.73 10.38
CA PHE A 40 -4.28 -7.08 9.92
C PHE A 40 -2.78 -7.34 9.73
N PRO A 41 -2.03 -6.58 8.90
CA PRO A 41 -0.61 -6.78 8.72
C PRO A 41 0.19 -6.45 9.99
N ALA A 42 -0.25 -5.51 10.82
CA ALA A 42 0.38 -5.24 12.11
C ALA A 42 0.28 -6.45 13.06
N THR A 43 -0.90 -7.06 13.16
CA THR A 43 -1.11 -8.28 13.96
C THR A 43 -0.28 -9.45 13.42
N ILE A 44 -0.22 -9.62 12.10
CA ILE A 44 0.62 -10.64 11.47
C ILE A 44 2.10 -10.41 11.76
N LEU A 45 2.58 -9.16 11.74
CA LEU A 45 3.97 -8.84 12.07
C LEU A 45 4.30 -9.21 13.52
N ILE A 46 3.42 -8.83 14.44
CA ILE A 46 3.57 -9.13 15.87
C ILE A 46 3.57 -10.64 16.09
N LEU A 47 2.63 -11.36 15.47
CA LEU A 47 2.56 -12.81 15.56
C LEU A 47 3.81 -13.47 14.97
N ASN A 48 4.24 -13.07 13.77
CA ASN A 48 5.45 -13.63 13.16
C ASN A 48 6.70 -13.32 13.99
N GLY A 49 6.84 -12.10 14.53
CA GLY A 49 7.95 -11.75 15.42
C GLY A 49 7.95 -12.57 16.71
N MET A 50 6.77 -12.78 17.32
CA MET A 50 6.63 -13.61 18.52
C MET A 50 6.87 -15.10 18.27
N ILE A 51 6.41 -15.63 17.12
CA ILE A 51 6.60 -17.04 16.74
C ILE A 51 8.09 -17.30 16.45
N THR A 52 8.73 -16.43 15.67
CA THR A 52 10.16 -16.55 15.33
C THR A 52 11.07 -16.30 16.54
N GLY A 53 10.68 -15.41 17.46
CA GLY A 53 11.38 -15.12 18.71
C GLY A 53 11.04 -16.06 19.87
N GLY A 54 10.19 -17.06 19.64
CA GLY A 54 9.89 -18.10 20.62
C GLY A 54 11.16 -18.89 20.98
N LYS A 55 11.28 -19.28 22.26
CA LYS A 55 12.43 -19.97 22.90
C LYS A 55 13.07 -21.15 22.14
N GLN A 56 12.45 -21.65 21.07
CA GLN A 56 12.98 -22.74 20.23
C GLN A 56 14.13 -22.29 19.32
N ASN A 57 14.25 -20.99 18.99
CA ASN A 57 15.16 -20.53 17.95
C ASN A 57 16.40 -19.74 18.43
N ASN A 58 16.60 -19.53 19.73
CA ASN A 58 17.74 -18.76 20.32
C ASN A 58 17.94 -17.31 19.78
N PHE A 59 17.03 -16.77 18.98
CA PHE A 59 17.10 -15.39 18.51
C PHE A 59 16.70 -14.40 19.60
N THR A 60 17.39 -13.26 19.64
CA THR A 60 16.92 -12.10 20.40
C THR A 60 15.60 -11.60 19.81
N THR A 61 14.80 -10.89 20.61
CA THR A 61 13.51 -10.35 20.13
C THR A 61 13.71 -9.44 18.90
N GLN A 62 14.87 -8.80 18.76
CA GLN A 62 15.22 -7.88 17.68
C GLN A 62 15.43 -8.63 16.35
N GLU A 63 16.28 -9.66 16.34
CA GLU A 63 16.54 -10.51 15.17
C GLU A 63 15.26 -11.22 14.67
N ALA A 64 14.38 -11.59 15.60
CA ALA A 64 13.11 -12.22 15.24
C ALA A 64 12.18 -11.29 14.43
N PHE A 65 12.18 -9.98 14.75
CA PHE A 65 11.41 -9.00 14.00
C PHE A 65 12.05 -8.67 12.64
N GLU A 66 13.38 -8.68 12.55
CA GLU A 66 14.10 -8.49 11.27
C GLU A 66 13.77 -9.58 10.26
N ILE A 67 13.77 -10.85 10.69
CA ILE A 67 13.45 -12.00 9.83
C ILE A 67 11.96 -12.02 9.47
N ALA A 68 11.08 -11.60 10.39
CA ALA A 68 9.63 -11.60 10.19
C ALA A 68 9.12 -10.45 9.30
N ALA A 69 9.84 -9.34 9.22
CA ALA A 69 9.41 -8.13 8.51
C ALA A 69 9.27 -8.32 6.98
N PRO A 70 10.22 -8.93 6.25
CA PRO A 70 10.08 -9.16 4.81
C PRO A 70 8.86 -10.03 4.45
N ALA A 71 8.66 -11.14 5.16
CA ALA A 71 7.52 -12.03 4.94
C ALA A 71 6.18 -11.30 5.21
N THR A 72 6.15 -10.46 6.24
CA THR A 72 4.97 -9.68 6.57
C THR A 72 4.70 -8.55 5.57
N LEU A 73 5.75 -7.90 5.04
CA LEU A 73 5.62 -6.92 3.96
C LEU A 73 5.04 -7.54 2.69
N VAL A 74 5.52 -8.73 2.29
CA VAL A 74 4.98 -9.47 1.14
C VAL A 74 3.52 -9.87 1.40
N GLY A 75 3.21 -10.37 2.60
CA GLY A 75 1.84 -10.69 3.00
C GLY A 75 0.90 -9.48 2.96
N ALA A 76 1.35 -8.32 3.46
CA ALA A 76 0.61 -7.06 3.41
C ALA A 76 0.37 -6.61 1.96
N ALA A 77 1.38 -6.68 1.11
CA ALA A 77 1.27 -6.32 -0.30
C ALA A 77 0.28 -7.22 -1.05
N LEU A 78 0.32 -8.53 -0.81
CA LEU A 78 -0.63 -9.48 -1.41
C LEU A 78 -2.05 -9.26 -0.89
N PHE A 79 -2.21 -9.06 0.42
CA PHE A 79 -3.51 -8.77 1.03
C PHE A 79 -4.12 -7.49 0.48
N PHE A 80 -3.31 -6.43 0.38
CA PHE A 80 -3.72 -5.16 -0.20
C PHE A 80 -4.02 -5.30 -1.69
N SER A 81 -3.29 -6.12 -2.44
CA SER A 81 -3.56 -6.32 -3.88
C SER A 81 -4.90 -7.03 -4.10
N CYS A 82 -5.17 -8.09 -3.34
CA CYS A 82 -6.34 -8.96 -3.55
C CYS A 82 -7.61 -8.40 -2.91
N LEU A 83 -7.57 -8.06 -1.63
CA LEU A 83 -8.74 -7.67 -0.85
C LEU A 83 -8.87 -6.16 -0.70
N GLY A 84 -7.72 -5.49 -0.57
CA GLY A 84 -7.67 -4.04 -0.41
C GLY A 84 -8.08 -3.30 -1.68
N GLY A 85 -7.27 -3.43 -2.72
CA GLY A 85 -7.38 -2.63 -3.92
C GLY A 85 -8.45 -3.12 -4.88
N GLY A 86 -8.45 -4.41 -5.21
CA GLY A 86 -9.43 -4.97 -6.15
C GLY A 86 -10.85 -4.97 -5.61
N VAL A 87 -11.08 -5.68 -4.50
CA VAL A 87 -12.43 -5.89 -3.97
C VAL A 87 -13.05 -4.59 -3.46
N ALA A 88 -12.32 -3.75 -2.73
CA ALA A 88 -12.91 -2.50 -2.21
C ALA A 88 -13.21 -1.50 -3.31
N THR A 89 -12.38 -1.42 -4.36
CA THR A 89 -12.68 -0.61 -5.54
C THR A 89 -13.91 -1.15 -6.26
N ILE A 90 -14.03 -2.46 -6.46
CA ILE A 90 -15.21 -3.05 -7.10
C ILE A 90 -16.47 -2.80 -6.27
N VAL A 91 -16.42 -2.98 -4.94
CA VAL A 91 -17.57 -2.71 -4.06
C VAL A 91 -17.95 -1.23 -4.12
N SER A 92 -16.97 -0.33 -4.08
CA SER A 92 -17.19 1.12 -4.23
C SER A 92 -17.86 1.44 -5.58
N GLU A 93 -17.38 0.85 -6.65
CA GLU A 93 -17.91 1.02 -8.01
C GLU A 93 -19.32 0.43 -8.16
N ARG A 94 -19.59 -0.70 -7.49
CA ARG A 94 -20.92 -1.33 -7.43
C ARG A 94 -21.92 -0.47 -6.65
N GLU A 95 -21.51 0.06 -5.49
CA GLU A 95 -22.33 0.93 -4.64
C GLU A 95 -22.68 2.25 -5.33
N GLN A 96 -21.73 2.83 -6.07
CA GLN A 96 -21.90 4.13 -6.71
C GLN A 96 -22.53 4.06 -8.12
N GLN A 97 -22.75 2.85 -8.65
CA GLN A 97 -23.13 2.61 -10.07
C GLN A 97 -22.20 3.35 -11.04
N THR A 98 -20.96 3.66 -10.64
CA THR A 98 -20.05 4.56 -11.38
C THR A 98 -19.71 3.96 -12.72
N LEU A 99 -19.52 2.64 -12.81
CA LEU A 99 -19.35 1.93 -14.09
C LEU A 99 -20.47 2.22 -15.09
N LYS A 100 -21.74 2.22 -14.67
CA LYS A 100 -22.89 2.52 -15.56
C LYS A 100 -22.87 3.97 -16.06
N ARG A 101 -22.45 4.91 -15.21
CA ARG A 101 -22.27 6.33 -15.57
C ARG A 101 -21.00 6.58 -16.38
N LEU A 102 -19.93 5.82 -16.13
CA LEU A 102 -18.66 5.88 -16.84
C LEU A 102 -18.86 5.44 -18.29
N PHE A 103 -19.64 4.39 -18.53
CA PHE A 103 -20.07 3.97 -19.87
C PHE A 103 -20.93 5.00 -20.62
N LEU A 104 -21.58 5.92 -19.91
CA LEU A 104 -22.38 7.02 -20.49
C LEU A 104 -21.58 8.33 -20.64
N SER A 105 -20.40 8.44 -20.02
CA SER A 105 -19.54 9.61 -20.08
C SER A 105 -18.34 9.37 -20.99
N PRO A 106 -17.84 10.34 -21.77
CA PRO A 106 -16.68 10.18 -22.64
C PRO A 106 -15.36 10.24 -21.84
N LEU A 107 -15.23 9.42 -20.79
CA LEU A 107 -14.02 9.25 -20.00
C LEU A 107 -13.28 8.00 -20.49
N SER A 108 -11.97 8.12 -20.74
CA SER A 108 -11.19 6.98 -21.19
C SER A 108 -10.96 5.99 -20.04
N GLY A 109 -11.15 4.69 -20.30
CA GLY A 109 -10.87 3.64 -19.32
C GLY A 109 -9.39 3.62 -18.88
N VAL A 110 -8.48 4.11 -19.73
CA VAL A 110 -7.04 4.23 -19.42
C VAL A 110 -6.80 5.27 -18.33
N SER A 111 -7.47 6.44 -18.37
CA SER A 111 -7.37 7.46 -17.32
C SER A 111 -7.77 6.91 -15.96
N TYR A 112 -8.81 6.07 -15.94
CA TYR A 112 -9.35 5.44 -14.73
C TYR A 112 -8.39 4.38 -14.15
N PHE A 113 -7.85 3.51 -15.01
CA PHE A 113 -6.84 2.55 -14.60
C PHE A 113 -5.60 3.24 -14.02
N LEU A 114 -5.09 4.26 -14.72
CA LEU A 114 -3.89 5.00 -14.28
C LEU A 114 -4.12 5.73 -12.95
N GLY A 115 -5.30 6.34 -12.76
CA GLY A 115 -5.66 7.00 -11.51
C GLY A 115 -5.82 6.02 -10.35
N THR A 116 -6.43 4.86 -10.60
CA THR A 116 -6.59 3.79 -9.59
C THR A 116 -5.24 3.21 -9.19
N PHE A 117 -4.38 2.91 -10.16
CA PHE A 117 -3.02 2.42 -9.92
C PHE A 117 -2.24 3.41 -9.05
N LEU A 118 -2.23 4.69 -9.41
CA LEU A 118 -1.52 5.73 -8.68
C LEU A 118 -2.03 5.89 -7.24
N ALA A 119 -3.35 5.85 -7.02
CA ALA A 119 -3.92 5.90 -5.67
C ALA A 119 -3.49 4.71 -4.80
N HIS A 120 -3.50 3.49 -5.37
CA HIS A 120 -3.11 2.28 -4.65
C HIS A 120 -1.60 2.20 -4.39
N SER A 121 -0.78 2.72 -5.30
CA SER A 121 0.67 2.84 -5.06
C SER A 121 0.96 3.72 -3.84
N VAL A 122 0.29 4.87 -3.70
CA VAL A 122 0.46 5.76 -2.53
C VAL A 122 0.08 5.06 -1.23
N ILE A 123 -1.00 4.28 -1.24
CA ILE A 123 -1.44 3.54 -0.03
C ILE A 123 -0.49 2.39 0.29
N GLY A 124 0.02 1.69 -0.72
CA GLY A 124 1.04 0.66 -0.55
C GLY A 124 2.30 1.21 0.12
N ILE A 125 2.78 2.38 -0.34
CA ILE A 125 3.90 3.09 0.30
C ILE A 125 3.58 3.40 1.77
N GLY A 126 2.37 3.90 2.05
CA GLY A 126 1.91 4.14 3.42
C GLY A 126 1.92 2.89 4.29
N GLN A 127 1.45 1.75 3.77
CA GLN A 127 1.49 0.46 4.48
C GLN A 127 2.92 0.00 4.77
N THR A 128 3.82 0.12 3.79
CA THR A 128 5.24 -0.19 3.97
C THR A 128 5.86 0.67 5.07
N LEU A 129 5.58 1.98 5.09
CA LEU A 129 6.06 2.88 6.14
C LEU A 129 5.53 2.50 7.53
N VAL A 130 4.27 2.08 7.64
CA VAL A 130 3.69 1.63 8.93
C VAL A 130 4.39 0.37 9.43
N ILE A 131 4.60 -0.63 8.57
CA ILE A 131 5.29 -1.87 8.93
C ILE A 131 6.74 -1.58 9.33
N PHE A 132 7.42 -0.72 8.58
CA PHE A 132 8.77 -0.30 8.88
C PHE A 132 8.86 0.44 10.23
N ALA A 133 7.92 1.33 10.51
CA ALA A 133 7.86 2.04 11.80
C ALA A 133 7.66 1.06 12.96
N ILE A 134 6.76 0.07 12.83
CA ILE A 134 6.54 -0.95 13.87
C ILE A 134 7.81 -1.78 14.10
N ALA A 135 8.48 -2.19 13.03
CA ALA A 135 9.73 -2.93 13.13
C ALA A 135 10.84 -2.10 13.81
N PHE A 136 10.97 -0.82 13.45
CA PHE A 136 11.92 0.10 14.07
C PHE A 136 11.63 0.31 15.57
N PHE A 137 10.37 0.53 15.94
CA PHE A 137 9.98 0.64 17.36
C PHE A 137 10.16 -0.67 18.14
N ALA A 138 10.10 -1.83 17.46
CA ALA A 138 10.40 -3.13 18.04
C ALA A 138 11.90 -3.40 18.21
N GLY A 139 12.77 -2.48 17.76
CA GLY A 139 14.22 -2.58 17.88
C GLY A 139 14.89 -3.44 16.81
N ALA A 140 14.21 -3.74 15.71
CA ALA A 140 14.80 -4.44 14.57
C ALA A 140 15.86 -3.55 13.89
N GLU A 141 17.11 -3.99 13.87
CA GLU A 141 18.19 -3.37 13.11
C GLU A 141 18.28 -4.10 11.77
N PHE A 142 17.75 -3.55 10.68
CA PHE A 142 17.86 -4.22 9.37
C PHE A 142 19.33 -4.21 8.90
N PRO A 143 20.12 -5.29 9.00
CA PRO A 143 21.58 -5.23 8.84
C PRO A 143 21.98 -5.09 7.37
N ASP A 144 21.12 -5.51 6.45
CA ASP A 144 21.32 -5.45 5.00
C ASP A 144 20.51 -4.33 4.31
N ALA A 145 20.06 -3.34 5.09
CA ALA A 145 19.40 -2.13 4.58
C ALA A 145 20.41 -1.16 3.94
N ASN A 146 20.93 -1.49 2.77
CA ASN A 146 21.78 -0.59 1.96
C ASN A 146 21.03 0.61 1.34
N TRP A 147 19.86 0.99 1.87
CA TRP A 147 19.13 2.20 1.49
C TRP A 147 19.54 3.37 2.40
N ALA A 148 20.69 3.99 2.13
CA ALA A 148 21.10 5.38 2.45
C ALA A 148 20.80 6.05 3.83
N ILE A 149 20.13 5.44 4.81
CA ILE A 149 19.68 6.11 6.06
C ILE A 149 19.82 5.23 7.31
N ALA A 150 20.54 4.11 7.27
CA ALA A 150 20.90 3.36 8.48
C ALA A 150 22.32 3.77 8.94
N PRO A 151 22.53 4.18 10.21
CA PRO A 151 23.88 4.34 10.73
C PRO A 151 24.53 2.96 10.77
N GLN A 152 25.63 2.82 10.04
CA GLN A 152 26.39 1.58 9.98
C GLN A 152 26.97 1.23 11.35
N SER A 153 26.45 0.20 12.01
CA SER A 153 27.15 -0.53 13.06
C SER A 153 28.08 -1.53 12.39
N GLN A 154 29.34 -1.12 12.21
CA GLN A 154 30.47 -2.01 11.91
C GLN A 154 31.05 -2.58 13.22
N PRO A 155 31.87 -3.65 13.13
CA PRO A 155 31.70 -4.98 13.73
C PRO A 155 31.87 -5.11 15.25
#